data_AF-A0A7S0VYQ4-F1
#
_entry.id   AF-A0A7S0VYQ4-F1
#
_cell.length_a   1.000
_cell.length_b   1.000
_cell.length_c   1.000
_cell.angle_alpha   90.00
_cell.angle_beta   90.00
_cell.angle_gamma   90.00
#
_symmetry.space_group_name_H-M   'P 1'
#
loop_
_entity.id
_entity.type
_entity.pdbx_description
1 polymer ?
#
loop_
_entity_poly.entity_id
_entity_poly.type
_entity_poly.pdbx_seq_one_letter_code
_entity_poly.pdbx_strand_id
1 'polypeptide(L)'
;RRARGAGLVALLVVALLPDGVRGQDGSFCMANCSKPLFNQFCRVTEDVCAYPSGDSEAERATRAVSVWRGEPLGAECLQKFRTLICALYFPKCRYRITVPICWIYCYDAMLTCVRDHTYFVAEEVARGRCLALVASLQVADEACSNGINSRTGAECACTNTASRGAGGGAAAALLVALVTAGVGSLVGR
;
A
#
# COMPACT_ATOMS: atom_id res chain seq x y z
N ARG A 1 31.02 -7.67 -31.22
CA ARG A 1 31.27 -7.61 -29.76
C ARG A 1 30.69 -6.31 -29.22
N ARG A 2 29.38 -6.29 -28.93
CA ARG A 2 28.65 -5.11 -28.44
C ARG A 2 28.23 -5.40 -26.99
N ALA A 3 28.97 -4.82 -26.06
CA ALA A 3 28.55 -4.65 -24.68
C ALA A 3 28.54 -3.15 -24.44
N ARG A 4 27.38 -2.58 -24.09
CA ARG A 4 27.13 -1.28 -23.43
C ARG A 4 25.66 -0.91 -23.65
N GLY A 5 24.88 -0.88 -22.57
CA GLY A 5 23.52 -0.33 -22.63
C GLY A 5 22.58 -0.63 -21.46
N ALA A 6 22.90 -1.55 -20.54
CA ALA A 6 21.93 -1.94 -19.49
C ALA A 6 22.03 -1.12 -18.18
N GLY A 7 23.06 -0.28 -18.00
CA GLY A 7 23.35 0.32 -16.69
C GLY A 7 22.64 1.62 -16.35
N LEU A 8 21.91 2.25 -17.28
CA LEU A 8 21.38 3.61 -17.07
C LEU A 8 19.87 3.70 -16.82
N VAL A 9 19.12 2.61 -17.00
CA VAL A 9 17.65 2.65 -16.99
C VAL A 9 17.06 2.57 -15.57
N ALA A 10 17.77 1.98 -14.61
CA ALA A 10 17.28 1.81 -13.24
C ALA A 10 17.24 3.12 -12.41
N LEU A 11 18.01 4.15 -12.80
CA LEU A 11 18.11 5.39 -12.03
C LEU A 11 16.94 6.36 -12.26
N LEU A 12 16.28 6.31 -13.43
CA LEU A 12 15.29 7.32 -13.81
C LEU A 12 13.95 7.17 -13.06
N VAL A 13 13.63 5.96 -12.59
CA VAL A 13 12.35 5.69 -11.88
C VAL A 13 12.36 6.24 -10.45
N VAL A 14 13.54 6.48 -9.84
CA VAL A 14 13.63 7.11 -8.51
C VAL A 14 13.20 8.58 -8.55
N ALA A 15 13.40 9.26 -9.69
CA ALA A 15 13.05 10.66 -9.86
C ALA A 15 11.57 10.89 -10.24
N LEU A 16 10.78 9.83 -10.41
CA LEU A 16 9.36 9.92 -10.79
C LEU A 16 8.41 9.71 -9.61
N LEU A 17 8.91 9.37 -8.42
CA LEU A 17 8.13 9.53 -7.20
C LEU A 17 8.10 11.03 -6.90
N PRO A 18 6.94 11.69 -6.96
CA PRO A 18 6.86 13.13 -6.83
C PRO A 18 7.40 13.56 -5.47
N ASP A 19 8.20 14.62 -5.46
CA ASP A 19 8.66 15.29 -4.24
C ASP A 19 7.50 15.70 -3.31
N GLY A 20 6.24 15.68 -3.80
CA GLY A 20 5.03 15.86 -3.00
C GLY A 20 4.75 14.78 -1.94
N VAL A 21 5.41 13.62 -2.01
CA VAL A 21 5.31 12.57 -0.96
C VAL A 21 6.36 12.76 0.15
N ARG A 22 7.39 13.59 -0.09
CA ARG A 22 8.43 13.89 0.90
C ARG A 22 7.91 14.94 1.90
N GLY A 23 7.20 14.47 2.90
CA GLY A 23 7.27 15.02 4.27
C GLY A 23 7.07 16.52 4.41
N GLN A 24 6.08 17.12 3.74
CA GLN A 24 5.40 18.26 4.37
C GLN A 24 4.47 17.67 5.41
N ASP A 25 4.89 17.77 6.67
CA ASP A 25 4.13 17.55 7.90
C ASP A 25 2.97 16.56 7.75
N GLY A 26 3.10 15.35 8.33
CA GLY A 26 2.06 14.29 8.36
C GLY A 26 0.70 14.68 8.96
N SER A 27 0.42 15.98 9.07
CA SER A 27 -0.79 16.65 9.51
C SER A 27 -1.84 16.89 8.41
N PHE A 28 -1.52 16.83 7.11
CA PHE A 28 -2.52 17.15 6.06
C PHE A 28 -3.75 16.24 6.09
N CYS A 29 -3.63 15.03 6.65
CA CYS A 29 -4.70 14.05 6.71
C CYS A 29 -5.45 13.93 8.04
N MET A 30 -4.97 14.57 9.11
CA MET A 30 -5.52 14.31 10.45
C MET A 30 -6.91 14.92 10.69
N ALA A 31 -7.36 15.86 9.84
CA ALA A 31 -8.54 16.65 10.17
C ALA A 31 -9.84 16.26 9.45
N ASN A 32 -9.82 15.61 8.27
CA ASN A 32 -11.06 15.44 7.50
C ASN A 32 -11.08 14.22 6.56
N CYS A 33 -11.23 13.04 7.14
CA CYS A 33 -11.59 11.84 6.39
C CYS A 33 -12.94 12.07 5.73
N SER A 34 -12.94 12.13 4.41
CA SER A 34 -14.10 12.52 3.61
C SER A 34 -14.05 11.86 2.24
N LYS A 35 -15.19 11.87 1.55
CA LYS A 35 -15.23 11.43 0.16
C LYS A 35 -14.56 12.49 -0.73
N PRO A 36 -13.66 12.09 -1.64
CA PRO A 36 -13.02 13.03 -2.54
C PRO A 36 -14.05 13.66 -3.47
N LEU A 37 -13.98 14.98 -3.64
CA LEU A 37 -14.87 15.72 -4.57
C LEU A 37 -14.57 15.41 -6.04
N PHE A 38 -13.30 15.14 -6.35
CA PHE A 38 -12.81 14.85 -7.69
C PHE A 38 -11.95 13.58 -7.64
N ASN A 39 -12.41 12.50 -8.27
CA ASN A 39 -11.75 11.20 -8.25
C ASN A 39 -12.09 10.33 -9.48
N GLN A 40 -12.08 10.90 -10.68
CA GLN A 40 -12.49 10.18 -11.90
C GLN A 40 -11.51 9.05 -12.25
N PHE A 41 -10.23 9.25 -11.95
CA PHE A 41 -9.19 8.26 -12.18
C PHE A 41 -9.21 7.17 -11.11
N CYS A 42 -9.19 7.50 -9.81
CA CYS A 42 -9.11 6.49 -8.75
C CYS A 42 -10.46 5.88 -8.36
N ARG A 43 -11.58 6.57 -8.61
CA ARG A 43 -12.96 6.12 -8.36
C ARG A 43 -13.20 5.61 -6.92
N VAL A 44 -12.59 6.27 -5.95
CA VAL A 44 -12.71 5.96 -4.52
C VAL A 44 -14.10 6.31 -4.00
N THR A 45 -14.84 5.34 -3.48
CA THR A 45 -16.22 5.56 -3.00
C THR A 45 -16.35 5.67 -1.48
N GLU A 46 -15.27 5.40 -0.75
CA GLU A 46 -15.22 5.37 0.71
C GLU A 46 -14.57 6.62 1.30
N ASP A 47 -14.66 6.78 2.62
CA ASP A 47 -14.01 7.89 3.33
C ASP A 47 -12.50 7.65 3.39
N VAL A 48 -11.77 8.61 2.82
CA VAL A 48 -10.32 8.58 2.71
C VAL A 48 -9.75 9.89 3.20
N CYS A 49 -8.46 9.91 3.46
CA CYS A 49 -7.77 11.19 3.40
C CYS A 49 -7.41 11.49 1.95
N ALA A 50 -8.10 12.45 1.35
CA ALA A 50 -7.83 12.86 -0.02
C ALA A 50 -6.78 13.98 -0.07
N TYR A 51 -5.71 13.76 -0.84
CA TYR A 51 -4.86 14.87 -1.28
C TYR A 51 -5.63 15.69 -2.34
N PRO A 52 -5.67 17.03 -2.27
CA PRO A 52 -6.44 17.85 -3.22
C PRO A 52 -6.12 17.60 -4.70
N SER A 53 -4.86 17.31 -5.02
CA SER A 53 -4.37 16.98 -6.37
C SER A 53 -4.24 15.48 -6.63
N GLY A 54 -4.63 14.64 -5.66
CA GLY A 54 -4.29 13.21 -5.62
C GLY A 54 -4.74 12.42 -6.84
N ASP A 55 -5.93 12.70 -7.38
CA ASP A 55 -6.46 11.98 -8.56
C ASP A 55 -5.61 12.25 -9.81
N SER A 56 -5.30 13.52 -10.05
CA SER A 56 -4.50 13.97 -11.20
C SER A 56 -3.03 13.54 -11.10
N GLU A 57 -2.49 13.46 -9.88
CA GLU A 57 -1.14 12.96 -9.65
C GLU A 57 -1.08 11.45 -9.80
N ALA A 58 -2.08 10.73 -9.30
CA ALA A 58 -2.20 9.29 -9.49
C ALA A 58 -2.29 8.92 -10.97
N GLU A 59 -3.08 9.68 -11.75
CA GLU A 59 -3.17 9.51 -13.20
C GLU A 59 -1.82 9.75 -13.89
N ARG A 60 -1.16 10.87 -13.57
CA ARG A 60 0.15 11.22 -14.15
C ARG A 60 1.21 10.16 -13.84
N ALA A 61 1.28 9.68 -12.61
CA ALA A 61 2.21 8.62 -12.21
C ALA A 61 1.93 7.32 -12.98
N THR A 62 0.66 6.90 -13.07
CA THR A 62 0.28 5.69 -13.82
C THR A 62 0.61 5.81 -15.32
N ARG A 63 0.32 6.97 -15.92
CA ARG A 63 0.63 7.24 -17.33
C ARG A 63 2.14 7.28 -17.59
N ALA A 64 2.94 7.80 -16.66
CA ALA A 64 4.40 7.77 -16.77
C ALA A 64 4.93 6.33 -16.86
N VAL A 65 4.40 5.42 -16.01
CA VAL A 65 4.74 3.99 -16.08
C VAL A 65 4.28 3.36 -17.40
N SER A 66 3.09 3.71 -17.91
CA SER A 66 2.61 3.17 -19.19
C SER A 66 3.51 3.57 -20.36
N VAL A 67 3.94 4.84 -20.40
CA VAL A 67 4.86 5.35 -21.43
C VAL A 67 6.23 4.68 -21.31
N TRP A 68 6.77 4.57 -20.10
CA TRP A 68 8.07 3.94 -19.86
C TRP A 68 8.08 2.46 -20.26
N ARG A 69 6.99 1.71 -19.98
CA ARG A 69 6.88 0.29 -20.34
C ARG A 69 6.52 0.04 -21.80
N GLY A 70 5.93 1.02 -22.48
CA GLY A 70 5.34 0.83 -23.80
C GLY A 70 4.15 -0.13 -23.78
N GLU A 71 3.44 -0.21 -22.66
CA GLU A 71 2.29 -1.10 -22.47
C GLU A 71 0.96 -0.31 -22.51
N PRO A 72 -0.12 -0.91 -23.01
CA PRO A 72 -1.44 -0.26 -22.98
C PRO A 72 -1.91 -0.13 -21.53
N LEU A 73 -2.62 0.96 -21.19
CA LEU A 73 -3.14 1.27 -19.84
C LEU A 73 -3.99 0.16 -19.18
N GLY A 74 -4.43 -0.84 -19.95
CA GLY A 74 -5.14 -2.02 -19.45
C GLY A 74 -4.27 -3.21 -19.03
N ALA A 75 -2.94 -3.15 -19.20
CA ALA A 75 -2.04 -4.22 -18.80
C ALA A 75 -2.10 -4.47 -17.28
N GLU A 76 -1.92 -5.73 -16.87
CA GLU A 76 -2.03 -6.14 -15.46
C GLU A 76 -1.14 -5.30 -14.53
N CYS A 77 0.12 -5.06 -14.93
CA CYS A 77 1.02 -4.16 -14.22
C CYS A 77 0.36 -2.80 -13.95
N LEU A 78 -0.18 -2.15 -14.98
CA LEU A 78 -0.73 -0.81 -14.84
C LEU A 78 -2.01 -0.80 -14.00
N GLN A 79 -2.79 -1.89 -14.01
CA GLN A 79 -3.95 -2.02 -13.12
C GLN A 79 -3.51 -2.15 -11.65
N LYS A 80 -2.52 -2.99 -11.35
CA LYS A 80 -1.99 -3.15 -9.99
C LYS A 80 -1.30 -1.88 -9.50
N PHE A 81 -0.49 -1.26 -10.36
CA PHE A 81 0.19 0.00 -10.06
C PHE A 81 -0.79 1.14 -9.83
N ARG A 82 -1.82 1.28 -10.67
CA ARG A 82 -2.92 2.24 -10.44
C ARG A 82 -3.56 2.02 -9.08
N THR A 83 -3.83 0.77 -8.70
CA THR A 83 -4.45 0.44 -7.41
C THR A 83 -3.55 0.86 -6.25
N LEU A 84 -2.24 0.57 -6.32
CA LEU A 84 -1.25 1.00 -5.33
C LEU A 84 -1.18 2.53 -5.24
N ILE A 85 -0.98 3.22 -6.36
CA ILE A 85 -0.84 4.68 -6.40
C ILE A 85 -2.10 5.38 -5.91
N CYS A 86 -3.28 4.92 -6.32
CA CYS A 86 -4.53 5.48 -5.81
C CYS A 86 -4.66 5.32 -4.30
N ALA A 87 -4.20 4.21 -3.73
CA ALA A 87 -4.22 4.04 -2.28
C ALA A 87 -3.18 4.89 -1.54
N LEU A 88 -2.09 5.28 -2.19
CA LEU A 88 -1.11 6.21 -1.63
C LEU A 88 -1.66 7.65 -1.59
N TYR A 89 -2.42 8.04 -2.61
CA TYR A 89 -3.07 9.36 -2.72
C TYR A 89 -4.44 9.47 -2.07
N PHE A 90 -5.07 8.33 -1.78
CA PHE A 90 -6.36 8.25 -1.10
C PHE A 90 -6.30 7.14 -0.03
N PRO A 91 -5.41 7.26 0.97
CA PRO A 91 -5.33 6.27 2.02
C PRO A 91 -6.65 6.19 2.79
N LYS A 92 -7.08 4.97 3.09
CA LYS A 92 -8.27 4.73 3.89
C LYS A 92 -8.11 5.35 5.27
N CYS A 93 -9.22 5.84 5.79
CA CYS A 93 -9.30 6.34 7.16
C CYS A 93 -10.01 5.35 8.09
N ARG A 94 -9.49 5.21 9.31
CA ARG A 94 -10.21 4.57 10.42
C ARG A 94 -10.03 5.42 11.67
N TYR A 95 -11.13 5.82 12.31
CA TYR A 95 -11.11 6.68 13.50
C TYR A 95 -10.27 7.97 13.32
N ARG A 96 -10.36 8.62 12.15
CA ARG A 96 -9.59 9.83 11.78
C ARG A 96 -8.07 9.63 11.65
N ILE A 97 -7.62 8.39 11.56
CA ILE A 97 -6.21 8.05 11.33
C ILE A 97 -6.10 7.36 9.97
N THR A 98 -5.09 7.72 9.19
CA THR A 98 -4.76 7.04 7.93
C THR A 98 -4.24 5.65 8.22
N VAL A 99 -4.78 4.66 7.52
CA VAL A 99 -4.35 3.27 7.64
C VAL A 99 -3.40 2.97 6.48
N PRO A 100 -2.15 2.52 6.75
CA PRO A 100 -1.18 2.25 5.71
C PRO A 100 -1.61 1.10 4.81
N ILE A 101 -1.04 1.03 3.60
CA ILE A 101 -1.28 -0.05 2.65
C ILE A 101 -0.53 -1.29 3.13
N CYS A 102 -1.13 -2.48 3.06
CA CYS A 102 -0.41 -3.68 3.45
C CYS A 102 0.78 -3.96 2.50
N TRP A 103 1.92 -4.38 3.06
CA TRP A 103 3.17 -4.63 2.35
C TRP A 103 2.97 -5.44 1.06
N ILE A 104 2.22 -6.54 1.15
CA ILE A 104 2.01 -7.48 0.04
C ILE A 104 1.44 -6.81 -1.21
N TYR A 105 0.61 -5.78 -1.07
CA TYR A 105 0.03 -5.05 -2.20
C TYR A 105 1.03 -4.11 -2.87
N CYS A 106 1.87 -3.44 -2.07
CA CYS A 106 2.98 -2.68 -2.62
C CYS A 106 3.92 -3.61 -3.38
N TYR A 107 4.32 -4.70 -2.74
CA TYR A 107 5.29 -5.63 -3.29
C TYR A 107 4.79 -6.26 -4.59
N ASP A 108 3.55 -6.78 -4.62
CA ASP A 108 2.93 -7.38 -5.80
C ASP A 108 2.79 -6.38 -6.96
N ALA A 109 2.33 -5.16 -6.70
CA ALA A 109 2.19 -4.13 -7.72
C ALA A 109 3.55 -3.71 -8.29
N MET A 110 4.57 -3.53 -7.44
CA MET A 110 5.92 -3.20 -7.88
C MET A 110 6.54 -4.36 -8.66
N LEU A 111 6.46 -5.59 -8.16
CA LEU A 111 7.04 -6.78 -8.79
C LEU A 111 6.41 -7.04 -10.16
N THR A 112 5.08 -6.95 -10.28
CA THR A 112 4.38 -7.09 -11.57
C THR A 112 4.85 -6.01 -12.57
N CYS A 113 5.23 -4.84 -12.06
CA CYS A 113 5.67 -3.70 -12.85
C CYS A 113 7.18 -3.55 -13.07
N VAL A 114 8.03 -4.39 -12.49
CA VAL A 114 9.45 -4.43 -12.86
C VAL A 114 9.62 -5.48 -13.94
N ARG A 115 9.72 -5.02 -15.19
CA ARG A 115 9.99 -5.87 -16.35
C ARG A 115 11.50 -6.10 -16.42
N ASP A 116 12.01 -7.12 -15.74
CA ASP A 116 13.35 -7.58 -16.05
C ASP A 116 13.36 -9.10 -16.24
N HIS A 117 14.09 -9.54 -17.27
CA HIS A 117 14.16 -10.94 -17.69
C HIS A 117 14.87 -11.84 -16.67
N THR A 118 15.34 -11.27 -15.55
CA THR A 118 15.90 -11.95 -14.40
C THR A 118 15.08 -11.62 -13.16
N TYR A 119 14.28 -12.60 -12.72
CA TYR A 119 13.38 -12.52 -11.56
C TYR A 119 14.05 -11.92 -10.31
N PHE A 120 15.33 -12.24 -10.07
CA PHE A 120 16.08 -11.78 -8.91
C PHE A 120 16.24 -10.25 -8.81
N VAL A 121 16.54 -9.57 -9.93
CA VAL A 121 16.70 -8.11 -9.94
C VAL A 121 15.36 -7.41 -9.72
N ALA A 122 14.28 -8.00 -10.24
CA ALA A 122 12.93 -7.46 -10.08
C ALA A 122 12.46 -7.47 -8.63
N GLU A 123 12.75 -8.54 -7.90
CA GLU A 123 12.44 -8.69 -6.47
C GLU A 123 13.20 -7.67 -5.62
N GLU A 124 14.50 -7.49 -5.84
CA GLU A 124 15.30 -6.51 -5.08
C GLU A 124 14.80 -5.07 -5.32
N VAL A 125 14.50 -4.72 -6.58
CA VAL A 125 13.96 -3.40 -6.92
C VAL A 125 12.58 -3.20 -6.29
N ALA A 126 11.66 -4.16 -6.44
CA ALA A 126 10.31 -4.07 -5.87
C ALA A 126 10.35 -3.94 -4.35
N ARG A 127 11.15 -4.76 -3.68
CA ARG A 127 11.36 -4.72 -2.22
C ARG A 127 11.94 -3.38 -1.78
N GLY A 128 13.00 -2.91 -2.45
CA GLY A 128 13.63 -1.61 -2.14
C GLY A 128 12.65 -0.44 -2.25
N ARG A 129 11.76 -0.45 -3.25
CA ARG A 129 10.71 0.57 -3.39
C ARG A 129 9.70 0.53 -2.25
N CYS A 130 9.23 -0.66 -1.88
CA CYS A 130 8.28 -0.80 -0.78
C CYS A 130 8.90 -0.45 0.57
N LEU A 131 10.17 -0.81 0.82
CA LEU A 131 10.88 -0.39 2.05
C LEU A 131 10.97 1.14 2.17
N ALA A 132 11.16 1.86 1.07
CA ALA A 132 11.16 3.32 1.09
C ALA A 132 9.78 3.88 1.51
N LEU A 133 8.68 3.24 1.11
CA LEU A 133 7.32 3.62 1.50
C LEU A 133 6.96 3.17 2.94
N VAL A 134 7.61 2.12 3.45
CA VAL A 134 7.53 1.75 4.87
C VAL A 134 8.22 2.81 5.73
N ALA A 135 9.38 3.31 5.30
CA ALA A 135 10.09 4.38 6.00
C ALA A 135 9.28 5.69 6.08
N SER A 136 8.36 5.93 5.13
CA SER A 136 7.42 7.07 5.15
C SER A 136 6.07 6.75 5.82
N LEU A 137 5.90 5.56 6.40
CA LEU A 137 4.65 5.09 7.05
C LEU A 137 3.44 5.00 6.11
N GLN A 138 3.65 4.94 4.80
CA GLN A 138 2.57 4.80 3.81
C GLN A 138 2.24 3.34 3.52
N VAL A 139 3.23 2.47 3.67
CA VAL A 139 3.11 1.02 3.56
C VAL A 139 3.43 0.42 4.93
N ALA A 140 2.68 -0.59 5.34
CA ALA A 140 2.94 -1.31 6.59
C ALA A 140 4.23 -2.14 6.48
N ASP A 141 4.86 -2.41 7.62
CA ASP A 141 6.06 -3.25 7.68
C ASP A 141 5.87 -4.60 6.96
N GLU A 142 6.93 -5.16 6.39
CA GLU A 142 6.91 -6.45 5.70
C GLU A 142 6.38 -7.59 6.59
N ALA A 143 6.61 -7.52 7.90
CA ALA A 143 6.07 -8.49 8.83
C ALA A 143 4.55 -8.35 9.03
N CYS A 144 3.94 -7.21 8.67
CA CYS A 144 2.51 -6.98 8.80
C CYS A 144 1.74 -7.64 7.64
N SER A 145 1.07 -8.75 7.93
CA SER A 145 0.22 -9.47 6.98
C SER A 145 -1.14 -9.74 7.60
N ASN A 146 -2.21 -9.40 6.88
CA ASN A 146 -3.60 -9.58 7.34
C ASN A 146 -3.89 -9.01 8.75
N GLY A 147 -3.23 -7.92 9.09
CA GLY A 147 -3.45 -7.22 10.35
C GLY A 147 -2.64 -7.75 11.55
N ILE A 148 -1.74 -8.72 11.35
CA ILE A 148 -0.83 -9.22 12.40
C ILE A 148 0.63 -9.10 11.94
N ASN A 149 1.50 -8.65 12.85
CA ASN A 149 2.94 -8.62 12.63
C ASN A 149 3.56 -9.98 12.95
N SER A 150 4.10 -10.67 11.95
CA SER A 150 4.67 -12.02 12.08
C SER A 150 5.94 -12.09 12.94
N ARG A 151 6.64 -10.98 13.15
CA ARG A 151 7.87 -10.94 13.98
C ARG A 151 7.55 -10.74 15.46
N THR A 152 6.54 -9.93 15.77
CA THR A 152 6.23 -9.54 17.16
C THR A 152 4.95 -10.18 17.70
N GLY A 153 4.11 -10.74 16.83
CA GLY A 153 2.76 -11.20 17.17
C GLY A 153 1.78 -10.07 17.48
N ALA A 154 2.21 -8.80 17.37
CA ALA A 154 1.35 -7.65 17.64
C ALA A 154 0.36 -7.42 16.50
N GLU A 155 -0.83 -6.93 16.84
CA GLU A 155 -1.76 -6.40 15.83
C GLU A 155 -1.10 -5.23 15.09
N CYS A 156 -1.25 -5.22 13.77
CA CYS A 156 -0.85 -4.12 12.92
C CYS A 156 -2.06 -3.70 12.08
N ALA A 157 -2.26 -2.40 11.87
CA ALA A 157 -3.36 -1.93 11.05
C ALA A 157 -2.86 -1.66 9.63
N CYS A 158 -3.36 -2.39 8.65
CA CYS A 158 -3.11 -2.08 7.24
C CYS A 158 -4.35 -2.37 6.39
N THR A 159 -4.45 -1.76 5.21
CA THR A 159 -5.57 -1.98 4.29
C THR A 159 -5.17 -2.77 3.06
N ASN A 160 -6.01 -3.75 2.76
CA ASN A 160 -6.00 -4.49 1.51
C ASN A 160 -6.88 -3.71 0.53
N THR A 161 -6.27 -3.08 -0.47
CA THR A 161 -6.96 -2.20 -1.43
C THR A 161 -7.86 -2.97 -2.41
N ALA A 162 -7.97 -4.29 -2.26
CA ALA A 162 -8.77 -5.18 -3.08
C ALA A 162 -10.27 -5.27 -2.71
N SER A 163 -10.77 -4.49 -1.75
CA SER A 163 -12.21 -4.43 -1.49
C SER A 163 -12.93 -3.62 -2.58
N ARG A 164 -12.96 -4.15 -3.81
CA ARG A 164 -13.97 -3.79 -4.83
C ARG A 164 -15.34 -4.03 -4.19
N GLY A 165 -16.21 -3.03 -4.32
CA GLY A 165 -17.47 -2.94 -3.60
C GLY A 165 -18.46 -4.09 -3.83
N ALA A 166 -19.46 -4.09 -2.95
CA ALA A 166 -20.67 -4.90 -2.90
C ALA A 166 -20.54 -6.29 -2.27
N GLY A 167 -20.86 -6.37 -0.97
CA GLY A 167 -21.50 -7.55 -0.39
C GLY A 167 -20.84 -8.14 0.87
N GLY A 168 -21.40 -7.80 2.04
CA GLY A 168 -21.51 -8.75 3.14
C GLY A 168 -20.45 -8.72 4.23
N GLY A 169 -20.91 -8.42 5.45
CA GLY A 169 -20.40 -9.10 6.64
C GLY A 169 -19.56 -8.23 7.56
N ALA A 170 -20.24 -7.63 8.55
CA ALA A 170 -19.63 -7.38 9.84
C ALA A 170 -19.07 -8.70 10.40
N ALA A 171 -17.76 -8.78 10.64
CA ALA A 171 -17.17 -9.75 11.57
C ALA A 171 -15.70 -9.39 11.85
N ALA A 172 -15.45 -8.76 12.99
CA ALA A 172 -14.36 -9.10 13.91
C ALA A 172 -14.40 -8.10 15.09
N ALA A 173 -15.45 -8.22 15.89
CA ALA A 173 -15.46 -7.79 17.28
C ALA A 173 -15.83 -9.03 18.09
N LEU A 174 -14.85 -9.88 18.41
CA LEU A 174 -14.96 -10.84 19.51
C LEU A 174 -13.61 -11.54 19.75
N LEU A 175 -12.93 -11.20 20.85
CA LEU A 175 -12.28 -12.14 21.77
C LEU A 175 -11.61 -11.34 22.90
N VAL A 176 -12.43 -10.77 23.77
CA VAL A 176 -12.05 -10.51 25.17
C VAL A 176 -13.06 -11.26 26.03
N ALA A 177 -12.74 -12.51 26.37
CA ALA A 177 -13.28 -13.20 27.54
C ALA A 177 -12.55 -14.55 27.72
N LEU A 178 -12.34 -14.92 28.99
CA LEU A 178 -11.92 -16.22 29.53
C LEU A 178 -10.42 -16.51 29.65
N VAL A 179 -9.77 -15.87 30.65
CA VAL A 179 -8.89 -16.61 31.59
C VAL A 179 -9.10 -16.04 33.01
N THR A 180 -10.27 -16.26 33.60
CA THR A 180 -10.46 -16.15 35.06
C THR A 180 -11.48 -17.18 35.51
N ALA A 181 -11.08 -18.46 35.53
CA ALA A 181 -11.76 -19.46 36.33
C ALA A 181 -10.83 -20.67 36.55
N GLY A 182 -10.33 -20.80 37.78
CA GLY A 182 -10.27 -22.09 38.47
C GLY A 182 -9.13 -23.05 38.11
N VAL A 183 -7.98 -22.89 38.75
CA VAL A 183 -7.29 -24.04 39.35
C VAL A 183 -6.91 -23.67 40.78
N GLY A 184 -7.90 -23.69 41.65
CA GLY A 184 -7.72 -23.79 43.09
C GLY A 184 -8.12 -25.21 43.51
N SER A 185 -7.36 -25.76 44.45
CA SER A 185 -7.70 -26.92 45.28
C SER A 185 -7.36 -28.31 44.72
N LEU A 186 -6.17 -28.80 45.09
CA LEU A 186 -5.95 -30.20 45.46
C LEU A 186 -4.91 -30.23 46.60
N VAL A 187 -5.42 -30.05 47.82
CA VAL A 187 -4.74 -30.35 49.09
C VAL A 187 -5.58 -31.42 49.78
N GLY A 188 -4.93 -32.54 50.12
CA GLY A 188 -5.27 -33.35 51.30
C GLY A 188 -6.33 -34.44 51.12
N ARG A 189 -5.87 -35.68 50.94
CA ARG A 189 -6.17 -36.80 51.84
C ARG A 189 -5.20 -37.95 51.62
#